data_AF-A0A838EZS2-F1
#
_entry.id   AF-A0A838EZS2-F1
#
_cell.length_a   1.000
_cell.length_b   1.000
_cell.length_c   1.000
_cell.angle_alpha   90.00
_cell.angle_beta   90.00
_cell.angle_gamma   90.00
#
_symmetry.space_group_name_H-M   'P 1'
#
loop_
_entity.id
_entity.type
_entity.pdbx_description
1 polymer ?
#
loop_
_entity_poly.entity_id
_entity_poly.type
_entity_poly.pdbx_seq_one_letter_code
_entity_poly.pdbx_strand_id
1 'polypeptide(L)' 'EMIYSGTQGSIGRYIGYYGPYATSHDALDGDEKIQQEVRVSALSLASAVRANRLNLLAGLQPDLKEPRPK' A
#
# COMPACT_ATOMS: atom_id res chain seq x y z
N GLU A 1 -1.12 19.66 9.61
CA GLU A 1 -1.15 18.38 10.35
C GLU A 1 -1.14 17.23 9.35
N MET A 2 -0.43 16.14 9.61
CA MET A 2 -0.47 14.94 8.76
C MET A 2 -1.66 14.07 9.16
N ILE A 3 -2.41 13.56 8.17
CA ILE A 3 -3.57 12.70 8.38
C ILE A 3 -3.25 11.31 7.87
N TYR A 4 -3.51 10.30 8.69
CA TYR A 4 -3.29 8.91 8.33
C TYR A 4 -4.32 8.43 7.29
N SER A 5 -3.86 7.78 6.23
CA SER A 5 -4.70 7.26 5.15
C SER A 5 -5.38 5.91 5.45
N GLY A 6 -5.14 5.35 6.64
CA GLY A 6 -5.59 4.01 7.02
C GLY A 6 -4.51 2.93 6.85
N THR A 7 -4.75 1.76 7.44
CA THR A 7 -3.80 0.61 7.48
C THR A 7 -3.31 0.19 6.12
N GLN A 8 -4.19 0.23 5.11
CA GLN A 8 -3.87 -0.14 3.74
C GLN A 8 -3.08 0.94 2.98
N GLY A 9 -3.01 2.17 3.50
CA GLY A 9 -2.26 3.28 2.90
C GLY A 9 -0.77 3.27 3.22
N SER A 10 -0.29 2.31 4.00
CA SER A 10 1.13 2.14 4.34
C SER A 10 1.63 0.75 3.96
N ILE A 11 2.84 0.69 3.43
CA ILE A 11 3.50 -0.56 3.02
C ILE A 11 4.83 -0.67 3.75
N GLY A 12 5.07 -1.83 4.36
CA GLY A 12 6.37 -2.18 4.93
C GLY A 12 6.74 -3.59 4.50
N ARG A 13 7.74 -3.72 3.62
CA ARG A 13 8.16 -5.00 3.05
C ARG A 13 9.67 -5.05 2.85
N TYR A 14 10.22 -6.24 3.07
CA TYR A 14 11.54 -6.61 2.59
C TYR A 14 11.37 -7.58 1.43
N ILE A 15 11.99 -7.28 0.29
CA ILE A 15 11.95 -8.12 -0.91
C ILE A 15 13.37 -8.59 -1.18
N GLY A 16 13.54 -9.90 -1.36
CA GLY A 16 14.85 -10.50 -1.64
C GLY A 16 15.91 -10.22 -0.56
N TYR A 17 15.52 -9.95 0.69
CA TYR A 17 16.41 -9.41 1.75
C TYR A 17 17.69 -10.21 1.99
N TYR A 18 17.60 -11.54 1.92
CA TYR A 18 18.74 -12.44 2.10
C TYR A 18 19.36 -12.88 0.77
N GLY A 19 18.87 -12.37 -0.36
CA GLY A 19 19.33 -12.71 -1.70
C GLY A 19 20.55 -11.89 -2.14
N PRO A 20 21.22 -12.30 -3.24
CA PRO A 20 22.29 -11.51 -3.82
C PRO A 20 21.80 -10.14 -4.26
N TYR A 21 22.58 -9.10 -3.94
CA TYR A 21 22.27 -7.73 -4.38
C TYR A 21 22.13 -7.62 -5.91
N ALA A 22 22.96 -8.37 -6.65
CA ALA A 22 22.97 -8.37 -8.11
C ALA A 22 21.62 -8.73 -8.75
N THR A 23 20.76 -9.49 -8.06
CA THR A 23 19.43 -9.91 -8.55
C THR A 23 18.28 -9.28 -7.75
N SER A 24 18.57 -8.27 -6.93
CA SER A 24 17.57 -7.63 -6.05
C SER A 24 16.48 -6.89 -6.83
N HIS A 25 16.86 -6.24 -7.94
CA HIS A 25 15.92 -5.57 -8.84
C HIS A 25 15.01 -6.58 -9.56
N ASP A 26 15.56 -7.68 -10.06
CA ASP A 26 14.75 -8.74 -10.68
C ASP A 26 13.74 -9.33 -9.69
N ALA A 27 14.14 -9.50 -8.42
CA ALA A 27 13.25 -9.94 -7.35
C ALA A 27 12.12 -8.94 -7.04
N LEU A 28 12.41 -7.63 -7.13
CA LEU A 28 11.39 -6.58 -7.01
C LEU A 28 10.45 -6.57 -8.21
N ASP A 29 11.00 -6.63 -9.42
CA ASP A 29 10.25 -6.54 -10.67
C ASP A 29 9.33 -7.74 -10.87
N GLY A 30 9.77 -8.94 -10.46
CA GLY A 30 8.97 -10.17 -10.51
C GLY A 30 7.90 -10.29 -9.43
N ASP A 31 7.88 -9.42 -8.43
CA ASP A 31 6.94 -9.50 -7.32
C ASP A 31 5.64 -8.74 -7.61
N GLU A 32 4.72 -9.40 -8.32
CA GLU A 32 3.41 -8.81 -8.64
C GLU A 32 2.60 -8.40 -7.41
N LYS A 33 2.84 -9.05 -6.25
CA LYS A 33 2.09 -8.74 -5.03
C LYS A 33 2.52 -7.39 -4.45
N ILE A 34 3.80 -7.01 -4.49
CA ILE A 34 4.19 -5.66 -4.06
C ILE A 34 3.59 -4.59 -4.97
N GLN A 35 3.54 -4.85 -6.28
CA GLN A 35 2.92 -3.93 -7.23
C GLN A 35 1.44 -3.72 -6.93
N GLN A 36 0.73 -4.81 -6.57
CA GLN A 36 -0.66 -4.71 -6.15
C GLN A 36 -0.82 -4.02 -4.80
N GLU A 37 0.09 -4.22 -3.84
CA GLU A 37 0.11 -3.47 -2.57
C GLU A 37 0.29 -1.96 -2.81
N VAL A 38 1.19 -1.55 -3.72
CA VAL A 38 1.36 -0.15 -4.12
C VAL A 38 0.06 0.44 -4.66
N ARG A 39 -0.65 -0.28 -5.53
CA ARG A 39 -1.95 0.17 -6.04
C ARG A 39 -2.99 0.33 -4.93
N VAL A 40 -3.08 -0.64 -4.02
CA VAL A 40 -3.99 -0.59 -2.87
C VAL A 40 -3.69 0.62 -1.98
N SER A 41 -2.42 0.89 -1.68
CA SER A 41 -2.04 2.05 -0.87
C SER A 41 -2.32 3.38 -1.57
N ALA A 42 -2.08 3.48 -2.87
CA ALA A 42 -2.44 4.67 -3.63
C ALA A 42 -3.95 4.92 -3.64
N LEU A 43 -4.77 3.87 -3.78
CA LEU A 43 -6.24 3.96 -3.72
C LEU A 43 -6.74 4.36 -2.33
N SER A 44 -6.13 3.82 -1.27
CA SER A 44 -6.42 4.18 0.12
C SER A 44 -6.11 5.66 0.38
N LEU A 45 -4.96 6.16 -0.07
CA LEU A 45 -4.61 7.57 0.02
C LEU A 45 -5.60 8.46 -0.75
N ALA A 46 -5.92 8.12 -2.00
CA ALA A 46 -6.87 8.88 -2.81
C ALA A 46 -8.26 8.94 -2.15
N SER A 47 -8.71 7.83 -1.56
CA SER A 47 -9.97 7.73 -0.82
C SER A 47 -9.96 8.62 0.42
N ALA A 48 -8.88 8.59 1.20
CA ALA A 48 -8.70 9.44 2.38
C ALA A 48 -8.70 10.94 2.01
N VAL A 49 -8.00 11.33 0.93
CA VAL A 49 -8.01 12.72 0.44
C VAL A 49 -9.42 13.15 0.04
N ARG A 50 -10.18 12.30 -0.65
CA ARG A 50 -11.56 12.60 -1.02
C ARG A 50 -12.46 12.73 0.21
N ALA A 51 -12.36 11.82 1.17
CA ALA A 51 -13.11 11.87 2.41
C ALA A 51 -12.77 13.13 3.22
N ASN A 52 -11.50 13.52 3.29
CA ASN A 52 -11.07 14.75 3.96
C ASN A 52 -11.73 15.99 3.34
N ARG A 53 -11.70 16.12 2.01
CA ARG A 53 -12.33 17.24 1.29
C ARG A 53 -13.84 17.34 1.51
N LEU A 54 -14.50 16.22 1.81
CA LEU A 54 -15.93 16.17 2.11
C LEU A 54 -16.24 16.26 3.61
N ASN A 55 -15.23 16.39 4.47
CA ASN A 55 -15.35 16.28 5.93
C ASN A 55 -15.97 14.95 6.41
N LEU A 56 -15.73 13.87 5.65
CA LEU A 56 -16.26 12.50 5.89
C LEU A 56 -15.17 11.51 6.34
N LEU A 57 -14.04 11.99 6.87
CA LEU A 57 -12.91 11.12 7.27
C LEU A 57 -13.28 10.08 8.35
N ALA A 58 -14.31 10.34 9.14
CA ALA A 58 -14.80 9.40 10.14
C ALA A 58 -15.54 8.22 9.48
N GLY A 59 -14.81 7.20 9.05
CA GLY A 59 -15.37 5.87 8.77
C GLY A 59 -15.09 5.26 7.39
N LEU A 60 -14.46 5.98 6.46
CA LEU A 60 -14.10 5.41 5.16
C LEU A 60 -12.73 4.74 5.20
N GLN A 61 -12.69 3.49 5.66
CA GLN A 61 -11.64 2.56 5.19
C GLN A 61 -12.21 1.82 3.97
N PRO A 62 -11.62 1.99 2.77
CA PRO A 62 -12.09 1.25 1.61
C PRO A 62 -11.85 -0.25 1.84
N ASP A 63 -12.86 -1.07 1.53
CA ASP A 63 -12.75 -2.53 1.56
C ASP A 63 -11.93 -3.01 0.35
N LEU A 64 -10.61 -2.82 0.43
CA LEU A 64 -9.68 -3.30 -0.60
C LEU A 64 -9.15 -4.67 -0.20
N LYS A 65 -9.16 -5.59 -1.17
CA LYS A 65 -8.60 -6.92 -1.00
C LYS A 65 -7.10 -6.84 -0.67
N GLU A 66 -6.71 -7.47 0.44
CA GLU A 66 -5.31 -7.61 0.81
C GLU A 66 -4.56 -8.49 -0.21
N PRO A 67 -3.49 -7.98 -0.87
CA PRO A 67 -2.74 -8.77 -1.86
C PRO A 67 -1.95 -9.93 -1.22
N ARG A 68 -1.66 -9.80 0.08
CA ARG A 68 -0.98 -10.80 0.91
C ARG A 68 -1.76 -10.95 2.22
N PRO A 69 -2.59 -12.01 2.36
CA PRO A 69 -3.22 -12.33 3.63
C PRO A 69 -2.17 -12.55 4.72
N LYS A 70 -2.47 -12.17 5.96
CA LYS A 70 -1.64 -12.46 7.14
C LYS A 70 -1.54 -13.95 7.45
#